data_AF-A0A7R7ZWN7-F1
#
_entry.id   AF-A0A7R7ZWN7-F1
#
_cell.length_a   1.000
_cell.length_b   1.000
_cell.length_c   1.000
_cell.angle_alpha   90.00
_cell.angle_beta   90.00
_cell.angle_gamma   90.00
#
_symmetry.space_group_name_H-M   'P 1'
#
loop_
_entity.id
_entity.type
_entity.pdbx_description
1 polymer ?
#
loop_
_entity_poly.entity_id
_entity_poly.type
_entity_poly.pdbx_seq_one_letter_code
_entity_poly.pdbx_strand_id
1 'polypeptide(L)'
;MSPSVQLHGFDISEAQYPPKHMWPRNVKLELLDAFKNVPPTLVGQYDVVHVRMWASNIRDGNTGPLISHLQQLLKPGGYIQWEEADLIHQSVQGRKALEFAQRIPSLFQKIGLDYSWVTRLPRDLEEAHLEILESKTESFQNFLVQKCTDTYLLALGEILRGTKLTCAEEIVPLVTKHEVELQSLCAERKETVYNWSPVKILAQKTA
;
A
#
# COMPACT_ATOMS: atom_id res chain seq x y z
N MET A 1 8.94 -20.37 13.32
CA MET A 1 7.47 -20.47 13.26
C MET A 1 7.07 -21.90 13.59
N SER A 2 5.91 -22.11 14.24
CA SER A 2 5.39 -23.45 14.50
C SER A 2 5.17 -24.21 13.18
N PRO A 3 5.46 -25.53 13.12
CA PRO A 3 5.18 -26.35 11.95
C PRO A 3 3.68 -26.44 11.58
N SER A 4 2.79 -25.96 12.44
CA SER A 4 1.34 -25.89 12.18
C SER A 4 0.90 -24.68 11.35
N VAL A 5 1.75 -23.67 11.16
CA VAL A 5 1.38 -22.43 10.45
C VAL A 5 1.43 -22.63 8.94
N GLN A 6 0.32 -22.39 8.26
CA GLN A 6 0.22 -22.35 6.80
C GLN A 6 0.12 -20.90 6.33
N LEU A 7 0.87 -20.55 5.28
CA LEU A 7 0.90 -19.22 4.69
C LEU A 7 0.43 -19.30 3.25
N HIS A 8 -0.66 -18.61 2.93
CA HIS A 8 -1.12 -18.47 1.55
C HIS A 8 -0.89 -17.02 1.11
N GLY A 9 -0.11 -16.85 0.04
CA GLY A 9 0.11 -15.58 -0.62
C GLY A 9 -0.75 -15.47 -1.87
N PHE A 10 -1.32 -14.30 -2.08
CA PHE A 10 -2.26 -14.03 -3.16
C PHE A 10 -1.84 -12.81 -3.96
N ASP A 11 -1.95 -12.89 -5.27
CA ASP A 11 -1.78 -11.77 -6.19
C ASP A 11 -2.67 -11.98 -7.43
N ILE A 12 -2.96 -10.92 -8.17
CA ILE A 12 -3.66 -11.03 -9.46
C ILE A 12 -2.75 -11.63 -10.55
N SER A 13 -1.44 -11.68 -10.31
CA SER A 13 -0.44 -12.18 -11.24
C SER A 13 0.64 -12.99 -10.55
N GLU A 14 1.04 -14.11 -11.17
CA GLU A 14 2.15 -14.94 -10.69
C GLU A 14 3.53 -14.41 -11.14
N ALA A 15 3.57 -13.33 -11.93
CA ALA A 15 4.80 -12.80 -12.52
C ALA A 15 5.85 -12.33 -11.49
N GLN A 16 5.43 -12.05 -10.25
CA GLN A 16 6.30 -11.62 -9.15
C GLN A 16 6.62 -12.75 -8.16
N TYR A 17 6.11 -13.97 -8.39
CA TYR A 17 6.38 -15.09 -7.49
C TYR A 17 7.80 -15.61 -7.68
N PRO A 18 8.50 -15.97 -6.59
CA PRO A 18 9.76 -16.69 -6.72
C PRO A 18 9.51 -18.06 -7.36
N PRO A 19 10.53 -18.68 -7.96
CA PRO A 19 10.42 -20.05 -8.47
C PRO A 19 9.90 -21.02 -7.41
N LYS A 20 8.97 -21.92 -7.78
CA LYS A 20 8.29 -22.85 -6.86
C LYS A 20 9.25 -23.69 -5.99
N HIS A 21 10.41 -24.06 -6.52
CA HIS A 21 11.40 -24.84 -5.78
C HIS A 21 12.04 -24.08 -4.59
N MET A 22 11.91 -22.76 -4.54
CA MET A 22 12.37 -21.91 -3.45
C MET A 22 11.32 -21.72 -2.36
N TRP A 23 10.09 -22.22 -2.56
CA TRP A 23 9.01 -22.01 -1.60
C TRP A 23 9.23 -22.89 -0.36
N PRO A 24 9.11 -22.31 0.86
CA PRO A 24 9.02 -23.11 2.07
C PRO A 24 7.83 -24.08 2.00
N ARG A 25 7.94 -25.23 2.66
CA ARG A 25 6.91 -26.29 2.62
C ARG A 25 5.53 -25.84 3.11
N ASN A 26 5.48 -24.79 3.93
CA ASN A 26 4.26 -24.25 4.51
C ASN A 26 3.78 -22.97 3.81
N VAL A 27 4.32 -22.66 2.63
CA VAL A 27 3.94 -21.49 1.82
C VAL A 27 3.32 -21.97 0.50
N LYS A 28 2.18 -21.39 0.15
CA LYS A 28 1.54 -21.56 -1.15
C LYS A 28 1.23 -20.19 -1.75
N LEU A 29 1.60 -19.96 -3.01
CA LEU A 29 1.27 -18.73 -3.73
C LEU A 29 0.27 -19.05 -4.84
N GLU A 30 -0.85 -18.31 -4.88
CA GLU A 30 -1.97 -18.56 -5.78
C GLU A 30 -2.59 -17.27 -6.31
N LEU A 31 -3.22 -17.36 -7.48
CA LEU A 31 -3.90 -16.21 -8.07
C LEU A 31 -5.21 -15.92 -7.32
N LEU A 32 -5.42 -14.65 -6.95
CA LEU A 32 -6.68 -14.16 -6.42
C LEU A 32 -6.82 -12.67 -6.68
N ASP A 33 -7.99 -12.27 -7.18
CA ASP A 33 -8.36 -10.88 -7.38
C ASP A 33 -9.24 -10.42 -6.22
N ALA A 34 -8.69 -9.55 -5.38
CA ALA A 34 -9.37 -9.05 -4.18
C ALA A 34 -10.56 -8.11 -4.48
N PHE A 35 -10.74 -7.69 -5.73
CA PHE A 35 -11.90 -6.92 -6.17
C PHE A 35 -12.99 -7.78 -6.83
N LYS A 36 -12.80 -9.11 -6.83
CA LYS A 36 -13.82 -10.09 -7.25
C LYS A 36 -14.38 -10.85 -6.05
N ASN A 37 -15.40 -11.67 -6.31
CA ASN A 37 -15.99 -12.54 -5.29
C ASN A 37 -14.94 -13.52 -4.72
N VAL A 38 -14.96 -13.71 -3.40
CA VAL A 38 -14.12 -14.70 -2.74
C VAL A 38 -14.52 -16.11 -3.21
N PRO A 39 -13.57 -16.95 -3.66
CA PRO A 39 -13.85 -18.34 -3.99
C PRO A 39 -14.46 -19.07 -2.78
N PRO A 40 -15.50 -19.91 -2.95
CA PRO A 40 -16.17 -20.58 -1.83
C PRO A 40 -15.23 -21.38 -0.93
N THR A 41 -14.14 -21.93 -1.48
CA THR A 41 -13.11 -22.68 -0.75
C THR A 41 -12.24 -21.82 0.17
N LEU A 42 -12.27 -20.49 0.02
CA LEU A 42 -11.48 -19.55 0.81
C LEU A 42 -12.32 -18.78 1.85
N VAL A 43 -13.66 -18.90 1.78
CA VAL A 43 -14.56 -18.23 2.73
C VAL A 43 -14.35 -18.81 4.13
N GLY A 44 -14.08 -17.95 5.11
CA GLY A 44 -13.86 -18.35 6.49
C GLY A 44 -12.66 -19.27 6.69
N GLN A 45 -11.67 -19.21 5.81
CA GLN A 45 -10.54 -20.15 5.81
C GLN A 45 -9.40 -19.72 6.74
N TYR A 46 -9.25 -18.41 6.97
CA TYR A 46 -8.05 -17.84 7.59
C TYR A 46 -8.28 -17.31 8.99
N ASP A 47 -7.33 -17.57 9.88
CA ASP A 47 -7.28 -16.99 11.23
C ASP A 47 -6.76 -15.54 11.19
N VAL A 48 -5.86 -15.25 10.24
CA VAL A 48 -5.27 -13.93 10.02
C VAL A 48 -5.19 -13.65 8.52
N VAL A 49 -5.57 -12.44 8.11
CA VAL A 49 -5.36 -11.91 6.76
C VAL A 49 -4.46 -10.69 6.87
N HIS A 50 -3.26 -10.78 6.29
CA HIS A 50 -2.30 -9.68 6.22
C HIS A 50 -2.42 -8.96 4.88
N VAL A 51 -2.43 -7.63 4.94
CA VAL A 51 -2.59 -6.76 3.76
C VAL A 51 -1.58 -5.63 3.87
N ARG A 52 -0.88 -5.35 2.77
CA ARG A 52 0.19 -4.36 2.79
C ARG A 52 0.37 -3.61 1.48
N MET A 53 0.58 -2.29 1.57
CA MET A 53 0.95 -1.38 0.46
C MET A 53 -0.08 -1.34 -0.68
N TRP A 54 -1.35 -1.14 -0.35
CA TRP A 54 -2.49 -1.03 -1.29
C TRP A 54 -2.80 0.40 -1.71
N ALA A 55 -2.10 1.42 -1.18
CA ALA A 55 -2.31 2.85 -1.47
C ALA A 55 -2.57 3.18 -2.95
N SER A 56 -1.83 2.56 -3.88
CA SER A 56 -1.96 2.84 -5.32
C SER A 56 -2.96 1.94 -6.06
N ASN A 57 -3.49 0.90 -5.40
CA ASN A 57 -4.47 -0.03 -5.96
C ASN A 57 -5.90 0.46 -5.74
N ILE A 58 -6.17 1.14 -4.63
CA ILE A 58 -7.47 1.75 -4.31
C ILE A 58 -7.48 3.19 -4.83
N ARG A 59 -7.82 3.36 -6.11
CA ARG A 59 -7.67 4.64 -6.82
C ARG A 59 -8.70 5.69 -6.39
N ASP A 60 -9.96 5.28 -6.26
CA ASP A 60 -11.10 6.14 -5.92
C ASP A 60 -11.25 6.40 -4.42
N GLY A 61 -10.35 5.83 -3.61
CA GLY A 61 -10.40 5.91 -2.15
C GLY A 61 -11.50 5.08 -1.50
N ASN A 62 -12.19 4.21 -2.25
CA ASN A 62 -13.23 3.33 -1.71
C ASN A 62 -12.62 2.00 -1.21
N THR A 63 -12.43 1.91 0.09
CA THR A 63 -11.86 0.74 0.77
C THR A 63 -12.88 -0.40 0.97
N GLY A 64 -14.18 -0.11 0.87
CA GLY A 64 -15.26 -1.03 1.19
C GLY A 64 -15.20 -2.39 0.47
N PRO A 65 -15.01 -2.45 -0.86
CA PRO A 65 -14.89 -3.71 -1.60
C PRO A 65 -13.76 -4.59 -1.09
N LEU A 66 -12.58 -4.00 -0.83
CA LEU A 66 -11.43 -4.74 -0.31
C LEU A 66 -11.71 -5.21 1.11
N ILE A 67 -12.16 -4.33 2.01
CA ILE A 67 -12.48 -4.69 3.41
C ILE A 67 -13.48 -5.86 3.44
N SER A 68 -14.54 -5.81 2.62
CA SER A 68 -15.53 -6.89 2.51
C SER A 68 -14.91 -8.21 2.06
N HIS A 69 -14.02 -8.18 1.06
CA HIS A 69 -13.31 -9.37 0.58
C HIS A 69 -12.44 -9.97 1.69
N LEU A 70 -11.66 -9.15 2.40
CA LEU A 70 -10.80 -9.59 3.50
C LEU A 70 -11.61 -10.21 4.64
N GLN A 71 -12.76 -9.62 4.99
CA GLN A 71 -13.65 -10.17 6.01
C GLN A 71 -14.23 -11.53 5.61
N GLN A 72 -14.56 -11.74 4.33
CA GLN A 72 -15.06 -13.03 3.84
C GLN A 72 -14.00 -14.14 3.94
N LEU A 73 -12.72 -13.81 3.75
CA LEU A 73 -11.61 -14.75 3.95
C LEU A 73 -11.44 -15.19 5.41
N LEU A 74 -11.82 -14.32 6.37
CA LEU A 74 -11.63 -14.56 7.78
C LEU A 74 -12.68 -15.47 8.42
N LYS A 75 -12.19 -16.41 9.25
CA LYS A 75 -13.00 -17.10 10.25
C LYS A 75 -13.67 -16.10 11.21
N PRO A 76 -14.79 -16.48 11.86
CA PRO A 76 -15.30 -15.74 13.01
C PRO A 76 -14.19 -15.57 14.07
N GLY A 77 -14.02 -14.35 14.59
CA GLY A 77 -12.95 -14.01 15.53
C GLY A 77 -11.56 -13.83 14.92
N GLY A 78 -11.40 -13.95 13.59
CA GLY A 78 -10.13 -13.77 12.90
C GLY A 78 -9.66 -12.32 12.81
N TYR A 79 -8.41 -12.11 12.40
CA TYR A 79 -7.75 -10.80 12.46
C TYR A 79 -7.33 -10.26 11.09
N ILE A 80 -7.47 -8.95 10.89
CA ILE A 80 -6.82 -8.21 9.82
C ILE A 80 -5.59 -7.53 10.40
N GLN A 81 -4.44 -7.76 9.78
CA GLN A 81 -3.23 -6.96 9.99
C GLN A 81 -2.98 -6.14 8.73
N TRP A 82 -3.16 -4.83 8.81
CA TRP A 82 -2.97 -3.91 7.68
C TRP A 82 -1.75 -3.02 7.90
N GLU A 83 -0.81 -3.03 6.95
CA GLU A 83 0.33 -2.13 6.90
C GLU A 83 0.25 -1.22 5.66
N GLU A 84 0.20 0.08 5.84
CA GLU A 84 0.00 1.01 4.72
C GLU A 84 0.96 2.20 4.75
N ALA A 85 1.06 2.89 3.62
CA ALA A 85 1.79 4.12 3.49
C ALA A 85 0.86 5.35 3.54
N ASP A 86 0.91 6.13 4.62
CA ASP A 86 0.28 7.45 4.66
C ASP A 86 1.13 8.43 3.85
N LEU A 87 0.63 8.74 2.64
CA LEU A 87 1.25 9.68 1.71
C LEU A 87 0.75 11.11 1.88
N ILE A 88 -0.18 11.37 2.80
CA ILE A 88 -0.65 12.72 3.15
C ILE A 88 0.25 13.32 4.22
N HIS A 89 0.54 12.57 5.28
CA HIS A 89 1.37 13.00 6.41
C HIS A 89 2.81 12.52 6.26
N GLN A 90 3.50 12.98 5.22
CA GLN A 90 4.87 12.57 4.91
C GLN A 90 5.92 13.19 5.85
N SER A 91 7.03 12.49 6.03
CA SER A 91 8.25 13.05 6.63
C SER A 91 9.14 13.59 5.51
N VAL A 92 9.24 14.91 5.42
CA VAL A 92 9.94 15.60 4.33
C VAL A 92 10.97 16.58 4.90
N GLN A 93 12.21 16.50 4.41
CA GLN A 93 13.30 17.41 4.77
C GLN A 93 14.12 17.78 3.53
N GLY A 94 14.55 19.03 3.49
CA GLY A 94 15.28 19.60 2.36
C GLY A 94 14.36 20.43 1.45
N ARG A 95 14.90 21.52 0.90
CA ARG A 95 14.12 22.51 0.16
C ARG A 95 13.43 21.90 -1.06
N LYS A 96 14.16 21.17 -1.91
CA LYS A 96 13.59 20.55 -3.11
C LYS A 96 12.55 19.49 -2.78
N ALA A 97 12.78 18.72 -1.72
CA ALA A 97 11.84 17.72 -1.23
C ALA A 97 10.50 18.36 -0.81
N LEU A 98 10.55 19.47 -0.07
CA LEU A 98 9.37 20.24 0.33
C LEU A 98 8.64 20.84 -0.87
N GLU A 99 9.37 21.44 -1.82
CA GLU A 99 8.79 21.99 -3.05
C GLU A 99 8.10 20.90 -3.89
N PHE A 100 8.68 19.70 -3.97
CA PHE A 100 8.09 18.56 -4.66
C PHE A 100 6.84 18.04 -3.95
N ALA A 101 6.89 17.87 -2.62
CA ALA A 101 5.77 17.42 -1.79
C ALA A 101 4.53 18.31 -1.93
N GLN A 102 4.72 19.62 -2.12
CA GLN A 102 3.63 20.57 -2.31
C GLN A 102 2.97 20.47 -3.70
N ARG A 103 3.72 20.04 -4.73
CA ARG A 103 3.24 20.07 -6.12
C ARG A 103 2.67 18.73 -6.58
N ILE A 104 3.30 17.62 -6.18
CA ILE A 104 2.93 16.28 -6.64
C ILE A 104 1.47 15.88 -6.36
N PRO A 105 0.81 16.31 -5.26
CA PRO A 105 -0.59 15.94 -5.00
C PRO A 105 -1.55 16.43 -6.10
N SER A 106 -1.25 17.56 -6.74
CA SER A 106 -2.07 18.08 -7.85
C SER A 106 -2.07 17.16 -9.07
N LEU A 107 -0.96 16.45 -9.33
CA LEU A 107 -0.91 15.42 -10.35
C LEU A 107 -1.78 14.23 -9.96
N PHE A 108 -1.60 13.71 -8.74
CA PHE A 108 -2.36 12.55 -8.24
C PHE A 108 -3.86 12.78 -8.29
N GLN A 109 -4.33 13.97 -7.88
CA GLN A 109 -5.73 14.35 -8.00
C GLN A 109 -6.22 14.32 -9.47
N LYS A 110 -5.43 14.86 -10.42
CA LYS A 110 -5.79 14.89 -11.85
C LYS A 110 -5.87 13.51 -12.49
N ILE A 111 -5.13 12.53 -11.99
CA ILE A 111 -5.13 11.16 -12.50
C ILE A 111 -6.02 10.21 -11.69
N GLY A 112 -6.82 10.78 -10.76
CA GLY A 112 -7.76 10.04 -9.93
C GLY A 112 -7.08 9.06 -8.97
N LEU A 113 -5.95 9.47 -8.36
CA LEU A 113 -5.35 8.78 -7.23
C LEU A 113 -5.65 9.57 -5.95
N ASP A 114 -6.59 9.07 -5.16
CA ASP A 114 -6.81 9.54 -3.80
C ASP A 114 -5.96 8.72 -2.82
N TYR A 115 -5.00 9.35 -2.15
CA TYR A 115 -4.23 8.72 -1.08
C TYR A 115 -4.77 9.03 0.32
N SER A 116 -5.78 9.91 0.42
CA SER A 116 -6.32 10.33 1.72
C SER A 116 -7.11 9.24 2.43
N TRP A 117 -7.53 8.18 1.72
CA TRP A 117 -8.24 7.06 2.33
C TRP A 117 -7.42 6.36 3.42
N VAL A 118 -6.08 6.36 3.32
CA VAL A 118 -5.22 5.72 4.33
C VAL A 118 -5.43 6.35 5.71
N THR A 119 -5.69 7.67 5.75
CA THR A 119 -5.99 8.39 7.00
C THR A 119 -7.36 8.06 7.58
N ARG A 120 -8.29 7.58 6.74
CA ARG A 120 -9.64 7.16 7.11
C ARG A 120 -9.73 5.68 7.43
N LEU A 121 -8.72 4.89 7.09
CA LEU A 121 -8.74 3.43 7.19
C LEU A 121 -9.21 2.89 8.55
N PRO A 122 -8.79 3.43 9.72
CA PRO A 122 -9.34 2.98 11.01
C PRO A 122 -10.87 3.11 11.09
N ARG A 123 -11.41 4.25 10.63
CA ARG A 123 -12.86 4.49 10.59
C ARG A 123 -13.56 3.54 9.62
N ASP A 124 -13.00 3.37 8.41
CA ASP A 124 -13.59 2.50 7.39
C ASP A 124 -13.71 1.04 7.89
N LEU A 125 -12.73 0.58 8.67
CA LEU A 125 -12.75 -0.74 9.31
C LEU A 125 -13.81 -0.81 10.43
N GLU A 126 -13.93 0.20 11.28
CA GLU A 126 -14.98 0.29 12.32
C GLU A 126 -16.39 0.31 11.72
N GLU A 127 -16.61 1.10 10.67
CA GLU A 127 -17.87 1.16 9.93
C GLU A 127 -18.22 -0.19 9.29
N ALA A 128 -17.22 -1.00 8.98
CA ALA A 128 -17.37 -2.37 8.51
C ALA A 128 -17.47 -3.41 9.64
N HIS A 129 -17.73 -2.98 10.88
CA HIS A 129 -17.90 -3.81 12.08
C HIS A 129 -16.66 -4.63 12.47
N LEU A 130 -15.47 -4.11 12.22
CA LEU A 130 -14.22 -4.66 12.74
C LEU A 130 -13.81 -3.91 14.01
N GLU A 131 -13.44 -4.64 15.06
CA GLU A 131 -12.93 -4.06 16.30
C GLU A 131 -11.46 -3.68 16.12
N ILE A 132 -11.11 -2.40 16.29
CA ILE A 132 -9.72 -1.94 16.23
C ILE A 132 -9.03 -2.26 17.56
N LEU A 133 -8.05 -3.16 17.52
CA LEU A 133 -7.24 -3.52 18.69
C LEU A 133 -5.98 -2.68 18.81
N GLU A 134 -5.40 -2.29 17.66
CA GLU A 134 -4.27 -1.39 17.60
C GLU A 134 -4.34 -0.55 16.32
N SER A 135 -4.05 0.75 16.41
CA SER A 135 -3.87 1.64 15.27
C SER A 135 -2.74 2.61 15.57
N LYS A 136 -1.71 2.63 14.72
CA LYS A 136 -0.53 3.47 14.88
C LYS A 136 -0.13 4.07 13.54
N THR A 137 0.16 5.37 13.56
CA THR A 137 0.89 6.06 12.51
C THR A 137 2.23 6.46 13.10
N GLU A 138 3.32 5.93 12.54
CA GLU A 138 4.67 6.08 13.09
C GLU A 138 5.57 6.85 12.14
N SER A 139 6.79 7.12 12.60
CA SER A 139 7.91 7.53 11.74
C SER A 139 8.93 6.41 11.65
N PHE A 140 9.74 6.41 10.59
CA PHE A 140 10.81 5.44 10.46
C PHE A 140 11.90 5.65 11.52
N GLN A 141 12.45 4.55 12.03
CA GLN A 141 13.65 4.58 12.85
C GLN A 141 14.80 5.23 12.07
N ASN A 142 15.66 6.00 12.75
CA ASN A 142 16.70 6.82 12.12
C ASN A 142 17.55 6.08 11.09
N PHE A 143 17.92 4.82 11.35
CA PHE A 143 18.75 4.03 10.43
C PHE A 143 18.01 3.52 9.18
N LEU A 144 16.68 3.60 9.17
CA LEU A 144 15.83 3.25 8.03
C LEU A 144 15.43 4.47 7.19
N VAL A 145 15.45 5.68 7.77
CA VAL A 145 14.97 6.91 7.11
C VAL A 145 15.48 7.04 5.68
N GLN A 146 16.79 6.92 5.46
CA GLN A 146 17.35 7.06 4.12
C GLN A 146 16.97 5.91 3.18
N LYS A 147 16.90 4.67 3.69
CA LYS A 147 16.51 3.50 2.89
C LYS A 147 15.05 3.60 2.44
N CYS A 148 14.19 4.11 3.32
CA CYS A 148 12.80 4.37 2.97
C CYS A 148 12.68 5.50 1.95
N THR A 149 13.55 6.53 2.03
CA THR A 149 13.55 7.63 1.05
C THR A 149 13.93 7.09 -0.32
N ASP A 150 15.02 6.33 -0.40
CA ASP A 150 15.45 5.70 -1.65
C ASP A 150 14.33 4.80 -2.23
N THR A 151 13.66 4.01 -1.38
CA THR A 151 12.55 3.14 -1.80
C THR A 151 11.36 3.95 -2.31
N TYR A 152 11.00 5.03 -1.63
CA TYR A 152 9.84 5.84 -2.01
C TYR A 152 10.09 6.60 -3.31
N LEU A 153 11.28 7.18 -3.48
CA LEU A 153 11.65 7.86 -4.71
C LEU A 153 11.63 6.91 -5.92
N LEU A 154 12.08 5.67 -5.75
CA LEU A 154 11.97 4.63 -6.79
C LEU A 154 10.51 4.30 -7.11
N ALA A 155 9.67 4.10 -6.09
CA ALA A 155 8.25 3.82 -6.28
C ALA A 155 7.53 4.98 -7.01
N LEU A 156 7.83 6.23 -6.66
CA LEU A 156 7.30 7.41 -7.37
C LEU A 156 7.75 7.43 -8.83
N GLY A 157 8.97 7.02 -9.13
CA GLY A 157 9.46 6.91 -10.51
C GLY A 157 8.65 5.92 -11.34
N GLU A 158 8.32 4.76 -10.77
CA GLU A 158 7.47 3.76 -11.43
C GLU A 158 6.02 4.24 -11.57
N ILE A 159 5.46 4.90 -10.55
CA ILE A 159 4.11 5.52 -10.62
C ILE A 159 4.05 6.56 -11.72
N LEU A 160 5.03 7.47 -11.82
CA LEU A 160 5.08 8.50 -12.84
C LEU A 160 5.23 7.89 -14.25
N ARG A 161 6.11 6.90 -14.42
CA ARG A 161 6.29 6.20 -15.69
C ARG A 161 5.00 5.51 -16.13
N GLY A 162 4.38 4.74 -15.24
CA GLY A 162 3.10 4.08 -15.51
C GLY A 162 2.00 5.08 -15.85
N THR A 163 1.90 6.16 -15.07
CA THR A 163 0.94 7.25 -15.31
C THR A 163 1.13 7.85 -16.70
N LYS A 164 2.36 8.14 -17.10
CA LYS A 164 2.68 8.71 -18.42
C LYS A 164 2.19 7.85 -19.58
N LEU A 165 2.19 6.53 -19.41
CA LEU A 165 1.73 5.56 -20.41
C LEU A 165 0.20 5.46 -20.50
N THR A 166 -0.51 5.82 -19.42
CA THR A 166 -1.95 5.57 -19.29
C THR A 166 -2.80 6.84 -19.19
N CYS A 167 -2.20 8.00 -18.90
CA CYS A 167 -2.95 9.25 -18.72
C CYS A 167 -3.35 9.87 -20.07
N ALA A 168 -4.29 10.82 -20.01
CA ALA A 168 -4.69 11.61 -21.17
C ALA A 168 -3.52 12.48 -21.67
N GLU A 169 -3.45 12.73 -22.98
CA GLU A 169 -2.32 13.43 -23.62
C GLU A 169 -2.04 14.81 -23.01
N GLU A 170 -3.07 15.53 -22.59
CA GLU A 170 -2.98 16.84 -21.95
C GLU A 170 -2.30 16.80 -20.56
N ILE A 171 -2.25 15.64 -19.91
CA ILE A 171 -1.62 15.44 -18.60
C ILE A 171 -0.12 15.10 -18.74
N VAL A 172 0.30 14.56 -19.89
CA VAL A 172 1.69 14.12 -20.15
C VAL A 172 2.75 15.20 -19.87
N PRO A 173 2.56 16.49 -20.23
CA PRO A 173 3.53 17.54 -19.90
C PRO A 173 3.71 17.73 -18.39
N LEU A 174 2.62 17.62 -17.62
CA LEU A 174 2.67 17.73 -16.15
C LEU A 174 3.40 16.53 -15.53
N VAL A 175 3.15 15.32 -16.01
CA VAL A 175 3.88 14.11 -15.57
C VAL A 175 5.36 14.26 -15.87
N THR A 176 5.72 14.68 -17.09
CA THR A 176 7.12 14.88 -17.52
C THR A 176 7.83 15.92 -16.65
N LYS A 177 7.14 17.01 -16.29
CA LYS A 177 7.68 18.00 -15.35
C LYS A 177 8.02 17.36 -14.00
N HIS A 178 7.11 16.57 -13.44
CA HIS A 178 7.34 15.89 -12.16
C HIS A 178 8.40 14.79 -12.24
N GLU A 179 8.57 14.12 -13.38
CA GLU A 179 9.70 13.19 -13.60
C GLU A 179 11.04 13.91 -13.49
N VAL A 180 11.17 15.11 -14.08
CA VAL A 180 12.39 15.93 -13.99
C VAL A 180 12.63 16.42 -12.56
N GLU A 181 11.58 16.87 -11.87
CA GLU A 181 11.68 17.26 -10.45
C GLU A 181 12.11 16.08 -9.58
N LEU A 182 11.56 14.88 -9.80
CA LEU A 182 11.92 13.66 -9.09
C LEU A 182 13.37 13.25 -9.37
N GLN A 183 13.85 13.35 -10.62
CA GLN A 183 15.26 13.07 -10.96
C GLN A 183 16.21 14.01 -10.22
N SER A 184 15.85 15.30 -10.12
CA SER A 184 16.61 16.29 -9.34
C SER A 184 16.65 15.92 -7.85
N LEU A 185 15.53 15.45 -7.29
CA LEU A 185 15.46 14.97 -5.91
C LEU A 185 16.30 13.70 -5.70
N CYS A 186 16.25 12.75 -6.63
CA CYS A 186 17.09 11.54 -6.61
C CYS A 186 18.60 11.87 -6.61
N ALA A 187 19.01 12.94 -7.29
CA ALA A 187 20.41 13.38 -7.29
C ALA A 187 20.88 13.90 -5.92
N GLU A 188 19.99 14.53 -5.15
CA GLU A 188 20.25 15.08 -3.80
C GLU A 188 19.82 14.14 -2.67
N ARG A 189 19.40 12.91 -2.99
CA ARG A 189 18.76 12.00 -2.03
C ARG A 189 19.52 11.79 -0.71
N LYS A 190 20.87 11.88 -0.71
CA LYS A 190 21.70 11.71 0.49
C LYS A 190 21.54 12.85 1.52
N GLU A 191 21.02 14.00 1.09
CA GLU A 191 20.88 15.21 1.90
C GLU A 191 19.39 15.60 2.08
N THR A 192 18.47 14.76 1.61
CA THR A 192 17.03 15.00 1.69
C THR A 192 16.32 13.82 2.31
N VAL A 193 15.21 14.09 3.00
CA VAL A 193 14.27 13.06 3.43
C VAL A 193 12.98 13.25 2.65
N TYR A 194 12.47 12.18 2.07
CA TYR A 194 11.15 12.17 1.44
C TYR A 194 10.53 10.79 1.70
N ASN A 195 9.80 10.68 2.81
CA ASN A 195 9.26 9.42 3.33
C ASN A 195 7.78 9.51 3.59
N TRP A 196 7.09 8.38 3.43
CA TRP A 196 5.74 8.22 3.96
C TRP A 196 5.76 7.98 5.47
N SER A 197 4.61 8.12 6.12
CA SER A 197 4.42 7.66 7.50
C SER A 197 3.82 6.26 7.50
N PRO A 198 4.48 5.24 8.08
CA PRO A 198 3.92 3.91 8.19
C PRO A 198 2.66 3.88 9.03
N VAL A 199 1.60 3.28 8.50
CA VAL A 199 0.37 2.98 9.22
C VAL A 199 0.34 1.49 9.51
N LYS A 200 0.02 1.13 10.75
CA LYS A 200 -0.18 -0.25 11.18
C LYS A 200 -1.50 -0.33 11.92
N ILE A 201 -2.38 -1.22 11.47
CA ILE A 201 -3.66 -1.47 12.11
C ILE A 201 -3.80 -2.97 12.35
N LEU A 202 -4.19 -3.32 13.56
CA LEU A 202 -4.67 -4.64 13.93
C LEU A 202 -6.16 -4.52 14.25
N ALA A 203 -6.97 -5.24 13.49
CA ALA A 203 -8.42 -5.27 13.69
C ALA A 203 -8.92 -6.73 13.81
N GLN A 204 -10.00 -6.93 14.53
CA GLN A 204 -10.62 -8.24 14.72
C GLN A 204 -12.03 -8.27 14.14
N LYS A 205 -12.36 -9.34 13.41
CA LYS A 205 -13.72 -9.65 12.99
C LYS A 205 -14.49 -10.17 14.19
N THR A 206 -15.46 -9.39 14.65
CA THR A 206 -16.35 -9.81 15.74
C THR A 206 -17.06 -11.12 15.36
N ALA A 207 -17.23 -12.00 16.36
CA ALA A 207 -17.80 -13.34 16.18
C ALA A 207 -19.27 -13.32 15.75
#